data_AF-A0A3D1M4G5-F1
#
_entry.id   AF-A0A3D1M4G5-F1
#
_cell.length_a   1.000
_cell.length_b   1.000
_cell.length_c   1.000
_cell.angle_alpha   90.00
_cell.angle_beta   90.00
_cell.angle_gamma   90.00
#
_symmetry.space_group_name_H-M   'P 1'
#
loop_
_entity.id
_entity.type
_entity.pdbx_description
1 polymer ?
#
loop_
_entity_poly.entity_id
_entity_poly.type
_entity_poly.pdbx_seq_one_letter_code
_entity_poly.pdbx_strand_id
1 'polypeptide(L)'
;MLLLEPAAACVKDRTKLPVLLHEEKRAVCTADNVPAHIYQSAVSWGEFKKNGDGLVPVVVQDYKNNEVLMVAYMNQEAFEATCRTGRMTYWSRSRRELWVKGLTSGHFQFVRSLTLDCDNDT
;
A
#
# COMPACT_ATOMS: atom_id res chain seq x y z
N MET A 1 -1.40 10.07 1.78
CA MET A 1 -2.69 9.59 1.23
C MET A 1 -2.47 8.34 0.37
N LEU A 2 -2.95 7.20 0.87
CA LEU A 2 -2.92 5.94 0.13
C LEU A 2 -4.22 5.70 -0.59
N LEU A 3 -4.17 5.65 -1.92
CA LEU A 3 -5.28 5.19 -2.74
C LEU A 3 -5.31 3.65 -2.69
N LEU A 4 -6.47 3.05 -2.46
CA LEU A 4 -6.65 1.59 -2.48
C LEU A 4 -7.72 1.16 -3.48
N GLU A 5 -7.55 0.04 -4.17
CA GLU A 5 -8.67 -0.65 -4.83
C GLU A 5 -9.47 -1.50 -3.82
N PRO A 6 -10.82 -1.41 -3.75
CA PRO A 6 -11.64 -2.35 -3.03
C PRO A 6 -11.65 -3.65 -3.81
N ALA A 7 -11.18 -4.73 -3.18
CA ALA A 7 -11.25 -6.06 -3.74
C ALA A 7 -12.71 -6.53 -3.79
N ALA A 8 -13.35 -6.39 -4.95
CA ALA A 8 -14.57 -7.11 -5.29
C ALA A 8 -14.57 -7.51 -6.77
N ALA A 9 -14.94 -8.78 -6.99
CA ALA A 9 -15.18 -9.48 -8.25
C ALA A 9 -13.97 -10.08 -9.00
N CYS A 10 -13.95 -11.42 -9.03
CA CYS A 10 -13.39 -12.21 -10.11
C CYS A 10 -14.09 -11.81 -11.42
N VAL A 11 -13.51 -10.87 -12.18
CA VAL A 11 -14.03 -10.49 -13.50
C VAL A 11 -13.39 -11.39 -14.55
N LYS A 12 -14.13 -12.43 -14.94
CA LYS A 12 -13.90 -13.19 -16.17
C LYS A 12 -14.50 -12.43 -17.36
N ASP A 13 -13.89 -11.33 -17.78
CA ASP A 13 -14.04 -10.85 -19.17
C ASP A 13 -12.95 -9.83 -19.49
N ARG A 14 -12.26 -10.03 -20.62
CA ARG A 14 -11.08 -9.26 -21.06
C ARG A 14 -11.40 -8.26 -22.16
N THR A 15 -12.64 -7.80 -22.29
CA THR A 15 -12.96 -6.86 -23.37
C THR A 15 -13.59 -5.56 -22.87
N LYS A 16 -12.82 -4.48 -23.06
CA LYS A 16 -13.14 -3.05 -22.92
C LYS A 16 -13.01 -2.43 -21.52
N LEU A 17 -11.84 -1.83 -21.29
CA LEU A 17 -11.65 -0.67 -20.42
C LEU A 17 -10.76 0.35 -21.16
N PRO A 18 -11.27 1.48 -21.67
CA PRO A 18 -10.47 2.69 -21.87
C PRO A 18 -10.34 3.35 -20.47
N VAL A 19 -9.23 3.96 -20.06
CA VAL A 19 -8.63 5.17 -20.59
C VAL A 19 -7.17 5.21 -20.08
N LEU A 20 -6.25 5.29 -21.03
CA LEU A 20 -4.93 5.94 -21.00
C LEU A 20 -3.97 5.56 -19.86
N LEU A 21 -3.23 4.49 -20.17
CA LEU A 21 -1.84 4.26 -19.82
C LEU A 21 -0.99 5.52 -20.10
N HIS A 22 -0.21 5.94 -19.12
CA HIS A 22 1.11 6.46 -19.41
C HIS A 22 2.11 5.35 -19.05
N GLU A 23 2.68 4.78 -20.11
CA GLU A 23 3.83 3.87 -20.14
C GLU A 23 4.98 4.52 -19.31
N GLU A 24 5.91 3.85 -18.62
CA GLU A 24 6.63 2.58 -18.74
C GLU A 24 7.09 2.22 -17.30
N LYS A 25 7.20 1.00 -16.77
CA LYS A 25 8.08 -0.12 -17.13
C LYS A 25 7.65 -1.34 -16.33
N ARG A 26 7.42 -2.46 -17.02
CA ARG A 26 7.32 -3.81 -16.44
C ARG A 26 8.68 -4.47 -16.58
N ALA A 27 9.30 -4.89 -15.47
CA ALA A 27 10.09 -6.11 -15.33
C ALA A 27 10.89 -6.10 -14.01
N VAL A 28 10.60 -7.04 -13.12
CA VAL A 28 11.63 -7.62 -12.22
C VAL A 28 11.44 -9.14 -12.26
N CYS A 29 12.44 -9.82 -12.81
CA CYS A 29 12.56 -11.27 -12.77
C CYS A 29 13.35 -11.65 -11.51
N THR A 30 12.76 -12.45 -10.63
CA THR A 30 13.50 -13.21 -9.61
C THR A 30 13.05 -14.66 -9.64
N ALA A 31 13.98 -15.56 -9.31
CA ALA A 31 14.10 -16.96 -9.76
C ALA A 31 12.91 -17.91 -9.61
N ASP A 32 11.84 -17.52 -8.91
CA ASP A 32 10.62 -18.31 -8.75
C ASP A 32 9.43 -17.53 -9.30
N ASN A 33 9.11 -17.78 -10.57
CA ASN A 33 8.14 -17.13 -11.45
C ASN A 33 6.73 -16.90 -10.83
N VAL A 34 6.64 -15.99 -9.86
CA VAL A 34 5.42 -15.43 -9.29
C VAL A 34 5.52 -13.91 -9.44
N PRO A 35 4.60 -13.25 -10.15
CA PRO A 35 4.62 -11.79 -10.27
C PRO A 35 4.38 -11.15 -8.91
N ALA A 36 5.44 -10.76 -8.22
CA ALA A 36 5.36 -9.88 -7.07
C ALA A 36 4.92 -8.51 -7.58
N HIS A 37 3.81 -7.99 -7.06
CA HIS A 37 3.41 -6.61 -7.28
C HIS A 37 4.37 -5.71 -6.50
N ILE A 38 5.50 -5.37 -7.12
CA ILE A 38 6.41 -4.35 -6.59
C ILE A 38 5.72 -3.01 -6.80
N TYR A 39 5.40 -2.33 -5.71
CA TYR A 39 4.97 -0.94 -5.74
C TYR A 39 6.20 -0.04 -5.55
N GLN A 40 6.45 0.81 -6.53
CA GLN A 40 7.51 1.82 -6.42
C GLN A 40 6.94 3.07 -5.77
N SER A 41 7.33 3.34 -4.52
CA SER A 41 6.97 4.60 -3.85
C SER A 41 7.76 5.76 -4.44
N ALA A 42 7.10 6.91 -4.58
CA ALA A 42 7.77 8.17 -4.92
C ALA A 42 8.53 8.76 -3.71
N VAL A 43 8.23 8.27 -2.50
CA VAL A 43 8.81 8.73 -1.23
C VAL A 43 9.68 7.64 -0.63
N SER A 44 10.82 8.04 -0.04
CA SER A 44 11.70 7.14 0.70
C SER A 44 11.40 7.18 2.21
N TRP A 45 11.71 6.10 2.93
CA TRP A 45 11.49 6.05 4.39
C TRP A 45 12.25 7.16 5.16
N GLY A 46 13.37 7.63 4.62
CA GLY A 46 14.18 8.69 5.21
C GLY A 46 13.44 10.02 5.33
N GLU A 47 12.51 10.30 4.43
CA GLU A 47 11.80 11.59 4.34
C GLU A 47 10.72 11.78 5.42
N PHE A 48 10.19 10.68 5.96
CA PHE A 48 9.15 10.74 6.98
C PHE A 48 9.68 11.30 8.31
N LYS A 49 8.91 12.22 8.89
CA LYS A 49 9.02 12.67 10.26
C LYS A 49 8.26 11.70 11.16
N LYS A 50 9.01 10.85 11.86
CA LYS A 50 8.44 9.83 12.76
C LYS A 50 8.09 10.45 14.11
N ASN A 51 7.11 9.84 14.79
CA ASN A 51 6.83 10.14 16.19
C ASN A 51 7.93 9.58 17.12
N GLY A 52 7.78 9.81 18.43
CA GLY A 52 8.75 9.34 19.45
C GLY A 52 8.96 7.82 19.49
N ASP A 53 8.04 7.04 18.94
CA ASP A 53 8.12 5.58 18.86
C ASP A 53 8.73 5.10 17.53
N GLY A 54 9.16 6.01 16.64
CA GLY A 54 9.66 5.67 15.31
C GLY A 54 8.56 5.26 14.31
N LEU A 55 7.32 5.69 14.56
CA LEU A 55 6.15 5.34 13.75
C LEU A 55 5.60 6.54 12.99
N VAL A 56 4.92 6.27 11.89
CA VAL A 56 4.19 7.24 11.08
C VAL A 56 2.71 6.84 11.05
N PRO A 57 1.76 7.74 11.36
CA PRO A 57 0.34 7.51 11.11
C PRO A 57 0.08 7.34 9.61
N VAL A 58 -0.86 6.46 9.27
CA VAL A 58 -1.22 6.17 7.87
C VAL A 58 -2.72 6.25 7.72
N VAL A 59 -3.18 7.18 6.89
CA VAL A 59 -4.58 7.34 6.51
C VAL A 59 -4.86 6.59 5.22
N VAL A 60 -5.81 5.68 5.30
CA VAL A 60 -6.17 4.77 4.21
C VAL A 60 -7.48 5.23 3.59
N GLN A 61 -7.48 5.41 2.28
CA GLN A 61 -8.62 5.93 1.55
C GLN A 61 -8.98 5.05 0.35
N ASP A 62 -10.28 4.88 0.12
CA ASP A 62 -10.75 4.22 -1.09
C ASP A 62 -10.49 5.12 -2.31
N TYR A 63 -9.86 4.54 -3.34
CA TYR A 63 -9.46 5.30 -4.52
C TYR A 63 -10.61 5.77 -5.43
N LYS A 64 -11.80 5.19 -5.32
CA LYS A 64 -12.95 5.52 -6.18
C LYS A 64 -13.74 6.68 -5.61
N ASN A 65 -14.05 6.61 -4.32
CA ASN A 65 -15.02 7.51 -3.68
C ASN A 65 -14.39 8.45 -2.65
N ASN A 66 -13.07 8.36 -2.42
CA ASN A 66 -12.34 9.16 -1.43
C ASN A 66 -12.82 8.95 0.02
N GLU A 67 -13.47 7.81 0.31
CA GLU A 67 -13.88 7.47 1.67
C GLU A 67 -12.67 7.06 2.51
N VAL A 68 -12.54 7.63 3.71
CA VAL A 68 -11.50 7.24 4.66
C VAL A 68 -11.92 5.91 5.31
N LEU A 69 -11.18 4.85 5.03
CA LEU A 69 -11.49 3.50 5.49
C LEU A 69 -10.94 3.23 6.89
N MET A 70 -9.70 3.66 7.15
CA MET A 70 -9.06 3.46 8.45
C MET A 70 -7.83 4.33 8.63
N VAL A 71 -7.39 4.43 9.88
CA VAL A 71 -6.09 4.96 10.27
C VAL A 71 -5.31 3.87 10.99
N ALA A 72 -4.04 3.72 10.62
CA ALA A 72 -3.10 2.79 11.25
C ALA A 72 -1.73 3.46 11.43
N TYR A 73 -0.72 2.67 11.80
CA TYR A 73 0.65 3.14 11.91
C TYR A 73 1.58 2.23 11.10
N MET A 74 2.68 2.78 10.59
CA MET A 74 3.77 2.04 9.98
C MET A 74 5.08 2.34 10.70
N ASN A 75 5.91 1.32 10.86
CA ASN A 75 7.34 1.44 11.05
C ASN A 75 8.04 1.23 9.70
N GLN A 76 9.38 1.31 9.69
CA GLN A 76 10.17 1.13 8.47
C GLN A 76 9.88 -0.20 7.78
N GLU A 77 9.84 -1.28 8.56
CA GLU A 77 9.64 -2.63 8.03
C GLU A 77 8.25 -2.80 7.39
N ALA A 78 7.21 -2.21 8.00
CA ALA A 78 5.86 -2.22 7.46
C ALA A 78 5.76 -1.43 6.14
N PHE A 79 6.43 -0.28 6.05
CA PHE A 79 6.52 0.52 4.82
C PHE A 79 7.23 -0.26 3.71
N GLU A 80 8.39 -0.84 4.00
CA GLU A 80 9.17 -1.63 3.03
C GLU A 80 8.41 -2.88 2.57
N ALA A 81 7.73 -3.58 3.49
CA ALA A 81 6.88 -4.72 3.16
C ALA A 81 5.71 -4.30 2.25
N THR A 82 5.11 -3.14 2.51
CA THR A 82 4.04 -2.58 1.68
C THR A 82 4.54 -2.27 0.27
N CYS A 83 5.71 -1.63 0.12
CA CYS A 83 6.30 -1.36 -1.18
C CYS A 83 6.69 -2.64 -1.92
N ARG A 84 7.26 -3.63 -1.23
CA ARG A 84 7.70 -4.89 -1.82
C ARG A 84 6.55 -5.77 -2.30
N THR A 85 5.45 -5.82 -1.55
CA THR A 85 4.34 -6.76 -1.80
C THR A 85 3.12 -6.13 -2.48
N GLY A 86 3.02 -4.80 -2.46
CA GLY A 86 1.84 -4.06 -2.87
C GLY A 86 0.63 -4.24 -1.93
N ARG A 87 0.79 -4.95 -0.81
CA ARG A 87 -0.27 -5.18 0.20
C ARG A 87 -0.03 -4.30 1.40
N MET A 88 -1.10 -3.68 1.89
CA MET A 88 -1.03 -2.86 3.10
C MET A 88 -0.56 -3.68 4.30
N THR A 89 0.60 -3.32 4.83
CA THR A 89 1.20 -3.88 6.03
C THR A 89 1.37 -2.77 7.05
N TYR A 90 0.92 -3.01 8.28
CA TYR A 90 0.92 -2.04 9.36
C TYR A 90 1.78 -2.52 10.54
N TRP A 91 2.11 -1.61 11.44
CA TRP A 91 2.69 -1.92 12.73
C TRP A 91 1.61 -1.85 13.82
N SER A 92 1.35 -2.97 14.48
CA SER A 92 0.44 -3.01 15.63
C SER A 92 1.16 -2.49 16.88
N ARG A 93 0.76 -1.31 17.37
CA ARG A 93 1.37 -0.70 18.57
C ARG A 93 1.18 -1.53 19.84
N SER A 94 0.01 -2.16 19.99
CA SER A 94 -0.31 -2.96 21.18
C SER A 94 0.37 -4.32 21.17
N ARG A 95 0.49 -4.95 20.00
CA ARG A 95 1.10 -6.28 19.86
C ARG A 95 2.59 -6.24 19.53
N ARG A 96 3.09 -5.06 19.12
CA ARG A 96 4.48 -4.82 18.70
C ARG A 96 4.91 -5.79 17.60
N GLU A 97 4.05 -5.95 16.60
CA GLU A 97 4.25 -6.88 15.48
C GLU A 97 3.76 -6.28 14.16
N LEU A 98 4.26 -6.81 13.04
CA LEU A 98 3.72 -6.52 11.72
C LEU A 98 2.34 -7.16 11.53
N TRP A 99 1.44 -6.41 10.91
CA TRP A 99 0.09 -6.87 10.58
C TRP A 99 -0.23 -6.59 9.11
N VAL A 100 -0.26 -7.65 8.30
CA VAL A 100 -0.72 -7.56 6.92
C VAL A 100 -2.25 -7.58 6.90
N LYS A 101 -2.85 -6.51 6.39
CA LYS A 101 -4.31 -6.36 6.37
C LYS A 101 -4.94 -7.43 5.49
N GLY A 102 -5.91 -8.15 6.06
CA GLY A 102 -6.66 -9.19 5.36
C GLY A 102 -6.15 -10.61 5.56
N LEU A 103 -5.03 -10.85 6.25
CA LEU A 103 -4.54 -12.22 6.50
C LEU A 103 -5.58 -13.09 7.24
N THR A 104 -6.27 -12.53 8.23
CA THR A 104 -7.28 -13.27 8.98
C THR A 104 -8.66 -13.20 8.33
N SER A 105 -9.03 -12.05 7.77
CA SER A 105 -10.40 -11.80 7.30
C SER A 105 -10.62 -12.04 5.80
N GLY A 106 -9.56 -12.24 5.02
CA GLY A 106 -9.60 -12.27 3.55
C GLY A 106 -9.77 -10.89 2.88
N HIS A 107 -10.03 -9.83 3.64
CA HIS A 107 -10.21 -8.47 3.13
C HIS A 107 -8.88 -7.73 3.01
N PHE A 108 -8.15 -8.04 1.95
CA PHE A 108 -6.88 -7.40 1.61
C PHE A 108 -7.07 -5.97 1.10
N GLN A 109 -6.07 -5.15 1.36
CA GLN A 109 -5.95 -3.80 0.84
C GLN A 109 -4.68 -3.73 -0.02
N PHE A 110 -4.84 -3.29 -1.26
CA PHE A 110 -3.73 -3.17 -2.22
C PHE A 110 -3.40 -1.71 -2.47
N VAL A 111 -2.11 -1.37 -2.39
CA VAL A 111 -1.62 -0.02 -2.66
C VAL A 111 -1.83 0.33 -4.12
N ARG A 112 -2.51 1.47 -4.35
CA ARG A 112 -2.55 2.14 -5.64
C ARG A 112 -1.55 3.30 -5.71
N SER A 113 -1.48 4.11 -4.65
CA SER A 113 -0.49 5.18 -4.52
C SER A 113 -0.13 5.41 -3.05
N LEU A 114 1.01 6.05 -2.81
CA LEU A 114 1.49 6.51 -1.51
C LEU A 114 1.84 7.99 -1.68
N THR A 115 1.28 8.86 -0.83
CA THR A 115 1.68 10.27 -0.77
C THR A 115 1.97 10.65 0.67
N LEU A 116 2.93 11.55 0.82
CA LEU A 116 3.33 12.18 2.07
C LEU A 116 2.68 13.56 2.16
N ASP A 117 2.25 13.96 3.35
CA ASP A 117 1.69 15.29 3.59
C ASP A 117 2.74 16.41 3.59
N CYS A 118 2.34 17.63 3.95
CA CYS A 118 3.17 18.82 3.74
C CYS A 118 4.27 19.03 4.79
N ASP A 119 4.16 18.45 5.98
CA ASP A 119 5.18 18.47 7.03
C ASP A 119 5.80 17.09 7.31
N ASN A 120 5.52 16.15 6.41
CA ASN A 120 6.10 14.82 6.30
C ASN A 120 5.79 13.87 7.46
N ASP A 121 4.74 14.11 8.23
CA ASP A 121 4.39 13.26 9.37
C ASP A 121 3.24 12.28 9.12
N THR A 122 2.58 12.32 7.94
CA THR A 122 1.47 11.41 7.57
C THR A 122 1.45 10.98 6.09
#